data_AF-W4GQP3-F1
#
_entry.id   AF-W4GQP3-F1
#
_cell.length_a   1.000
_cell.length_b   1.000
_cell.length_c   1.000
_cell.angle_alpha   90.00
_cell.angle_beta   90.00
_cell.angle_gamma   90.00
#
_symmetry.space_group_name_H-M   'P 1'
#
loop_
_entity.id
_entity.type
_entity.pdbx_description
1 polymer ?
#
loop_
_entity_poly.entity_id
_entity_poly.type
_entity_poly.pdbx_seq_one_letter_code
_entity_poly.pdbx_strand_id
1 'polypeptide(L)'
;MEETQRTAQYDMSNATQFKCSTVMAATCDEAACTAWCMQVGLLKSKMLCPSCAKDMTLSGTRWRCRRAGCGSIERSMKVGSFEERSKLPLSKAVRLMYAWASRKPVTVAARET
;
A
#
# COMPACT_ATOMS: atom_id res chain seq x y z
N MET A 1 20.82 -35.24 7.23
CA MET A 1 20.62 -33.82 7.54
C MET A 1 19.20 -33.50 7.14
N GLU A 2 18.26 -33.60 8.09
CA GLU A 2 16.86 -33.24 7.85
C GLU A 2 16.74 -31.72 7.92
N GLU A 3 16.50 -31.08 6.77
CA GLU A 3 16.06 -29.69 6.73
C GLU A 3 14.66 -29.62 7.31
N THR A 4 14.56 -29.14 8.54
CA THR A 4 13.29 -28.77 9.17
C THR A 4 12.64 -27.67 8.33
N GLN A 5 11.74 -28.07 7.43
CA GLN A 5 10.94 -27.19 6.61
C GLN A 5 10.01 -26.38 7.53
N ARG A 6 10.51 -25.24 7.98
CA ARG A 6 9.77 -24.29 8.80
C ARG A 6 8.76 -23.62 7.87
N THR A 7 7.56 -24.21 7.78
CA THR A 7 6.43 -23.61 7.08
C THR A 7 6.20 -22.22 7.66
N ALA A 8 6.57 -21.19 6.91
CA ALA A 8 6.20 -19.82 7.23
C ALA A 8 4.68 -19.76 7.16
N GLN A 9 4.03 -19.83 8.33
CA GLN A 9 2.59 -19.69 8.41
C GLN A 9 2.26 -18.24 8.05
N TYR A 10 1.55 -18.04 6.95
CA TYR A 10 1.07 -16.72 6.56
C TYR A 10 0.08 -16.22 7.62
N ASP A 11 0.25 -14.98 8.08
CA ASP A 11 -0.74 -14.32 8.92
C ASP A 11 -1.99 -14.02 8.09
N MET A 12 -3.09 -14.71 8.41
CA MET A 12 -4.38 -14.60 7.74
C MET A 12 -5.38 -13.76 8.54
N SER A 13 -4.96 -13.13 9.64
CA SER A 13 -5.85 -12.39 10.55
C SER A 13 -6.64 -11.27 9.85
N ASN A 14 -6.07 -10.67 8.80
CA ASN A 14 -6.70 -9.60 8.02
C ASN A 14 -7.35 -10.08 6.71
N ALA A 15 -7.43 -11.38 6.44
CA ALA A 15 -7.88 -11.90 5.14
C ALA A 15 -9.30 -11.45 4.77
N THR A 16 -10.16 -11.21 5.77
CA THR A 16 -11.53 -10.70 5.57
C THR A 16 -11.58 -9.29 5.00
N GLN A 17 -10.51 -8.50 5.12
CA GLN A 17 -10.40 -7.15 4.56
C GLN A 17 -10.20 -7.16 3.05
N PHE A 18 -9.88 -8.32 2.44
CA PHE A 18 -9.61 -8.48 1.01
C PHE A 18 -10.78 -9.10 0.23
N LYS A 19 -12.01 -9.02 0.74
CA LYS A 19 -13.21 -9.43 -0.02
C LYS A 19 -13.45 -8.50 -1.20
N CYS A 20 -14.06 -9.03 -2.27
CA CYS A 20 -14.40 -8.27 -3.48
C CYS A 20 -15.09 -6.93 -3.17
N SER A 21 -16.15 -6.95 -2.36
CA SER A 21 -16.90 -5.74 -2.00
C SER A 21 -16.04 -4.71 -1.27
N THR A 22 -15.19 -5.16 -0.33
CA THR A 22 -14.28 -4.28 0.41
C THR A 22 -13.22 -3.68 -0.51
N VAL A 23 -12.59 -4.48 -1.37
CA VAL A 23 -11.58 -4.00 -2.33
C VAL A 23 -12.18 -3.01 -3.32
N MET A 24 -13.37 -3.30 -3.87
CA MET A 24 -14.02 -2.41 -4.82
C MET A 24 -14.46 -1.09 -4.15
N ALA A 25 -14.97 -1.15 -2.92
CA ALA A 25 -15.31 0.04 -2.16
C ALA A 25 -14.06 0.87 -1.79
N ALA A 26 -12.99 0.22 -1.32
CA ALA A 26 -11.75 0.90 -0.95
C ALA A 26 -11.04 1.53 -2.17
N THR A 27 -11.21 0.96 -3.36
CA THR A 27 -10.57 1.44 -4.59
C THR A 27 -11.49 2.30 -5.45
N CYS A 28 -12.57 2.85 -4.90
CA CYS A 28 -13.48 3.73 -5.66
C CYS A 28 -12.82 5.07 -6.04
N ASP A 29 -11.93 5.58 -5.18
CA ASP A 29 -11.08 6.74 -5.42
C ASP A 29 -9.70 6.57 -4.75
N GLU A 30 -8.74 7.41 -5.13
CA GLU A 30 -7.35 7.32 -4.64
C GLU A 30 -7.20 7.65 -3.15
N ALA A 31 -8.02 8.55 -2.60
CA ALA A 31 -7.92 8.94 -1.20
C ALA A 31 -8.43 7.82 -0.28
N ALA A 32 -9.60 7.24 -0.60
CA ALA A 32 -10.12 6.06 0.07
C ALA A 32 -9.14 4.88 -0.03
N CYS A 33 -8.56 4.66 -1.21
CA CYS A 33 -7.61 3.58 -1.44
C CYS A 33 -6.34 3.77 -0.60
N THR A 34 -5.83 4.99 -0.53
CA THR A 34 -4.68 5.35 0.30
C THR A 34 -4.93 5.04 1.77
N ALA A 35 -6.06 5.52 2.31
CA ALA A 35 -6.43 5.32 3.70
C ALA A 35 -6.56 3.82 4.04
N TRP A 36 -7.24 3.06 3.19
CA TRP A 36 -7.38 1.62 3.34
C TRP A 36 -6.04 0.89 3.26
N CYS A 37 -5.18 1.21 2.28
CA CYS A 37 -3.86 0.62 2.16
C CYS A 37 -2.98 0.87 3.39
N MET A 38 -3.08 2.05 4.02
CA MET A 38 -2.39 2.35 5.28
C MET A 38 -2.96 1.55 6.46
N GLN A 39 -4.28 1.38 6.51
CA GLN A 39 -4.95 0.60 7.56
C GLN A 39 -4.55 -0.88 7.50
N VAL A 40 -4.51 -1.48 6.30
CA VAL A 40 -4.24 -2.90 6.11
C VAL A 40 -2.75 -3.23 5.98
N GLY A 41 -1.88 -2.20 6.05
CA GLY A 41 -0.42 -2.37 6.07
C GLY A 41 0.27 -2.48 4.71
N LEU A 42 -0.44 -2.24 3.60
CA LEU A 42 0.16 -2.16 2.26
C LEU A 42 0.98 -0.86 2.06
N LEU A 43 0.66 0.18 2.82
CA LEU A 43 1.42 1.42 2.90
C LEU A 43 1.80 1.72 4.34
N LYS A 44 2.90 2.46 4.53
CA LYS A 44 3.26 2.98 5.84
C LYS A 44 2.20 4.01 6.27
N SER A 45 1.66 3.84 7.46
CA SER A 45 0.74 4.81 8.10
C SER A 45 1.46 5.91 8.87
N LYS A 46 2.76 5.74 9.15
CA LYS A 46 3.64 6.70 9.82
C LYS A 46 5.01 6.75 9.16
N MET A 47 5.66 7.90 9.22
CA MET A 47 7.00 8.10 8.67
C MET A 47 7.82 9.06 9.52
N LEU A 48 9.05 8.67 9.82
CA LEU A 48 10.02 9.53 10.49
C LEU A 48 10.91 10.23 9.47
N CYS A 49 11.22 11.48 9.75
CA CYS A 49 12.19 12.24 8.97
C CYS A 49 13.59 11.65 9.17
N PRO A 50 14.34 11.34 8.09
CA PRO A 50 15.69 10.77 8.21
C PRO A 50 16.70 11.73 8.84
N SER A 51 16.42 13.04 8.84
CA SER A 51 17.33 14.05 9.40
C SER A 51 17.08 14.33 10.89
N CYS A 52 15.81 14.47 11.31
CA CYS A 52 15.49 14.83 12.70
C CYS A 52 14.80 13.71 13.51
N ALA A 53 14.58 12.54 12.92
CA ALA A 53 13.92 11.38 13.51
C ALA A 53 12.49 11.62 14.06
N LYS A 54 11.88 12.76 13.74
CA LYS A 54 10.50 13.11 14.16
C LYS A 54 9.49 12.79 13.06
N ASP A 55 8.22 12.65 13.44
CA ASP A 55 7.12 12.36 12.52
C ASP A 55 7.01 13.39 11.38
N MET A 56 6.74 12.88 10.19
CA MET A 56 6.41 13.62 8.97
C MET A 56 4.90 13.67 8.79
N THR A 57 4.42 14.69 8.09
CA THR A 57 3.00 14.83 7.73
C THR A 57 2.79 14.40 6.29
N LEU A 58 1.79 13.57 6.02
CA LEU A 58 1.37 13.26 4.66
C LEU A 58 0.58 14.44 4.09
N SER A 59 0.97 14.92 2.91
CA SER A 59 0.26 15.97 2.17
C SER A 59 0.16 15.54 0.71
N GLY A 60 -1.07 15.29 0.25
CA GLY A 60 -1.31 14.62 -1.02
C GLY A 60 -0.61 13.25 -1.05
N THR A 61 0.27 13.05 -2.03
CA THR A 61 1.01 11.79 -2.22
C THR A 61 2.44 11.81 -1.66
N ARG A 62 2.77 12.81 -0.83
CA ARG A 62 4.13 13.02 -0.31
C ARG A 62 4.15 13.18 1.20
N TRP A 63 5.02 12.44 1.88
CA TRP A 63 5.42 12.70 3.26
C TRP A 63 6.35 13.91 3.28
N ARG A 64 6.07 14.89 4.14
CA ARG A 64 6.87 16.12 4.25
C ARG A 64 7.29 16.38 5.69
N CYS A 65 8.55 16.73 5.90
CA CYS A 65 9.00 17.30 7.16
C CYS A 65 8.86 18.83 7.08
N ARG A 66 8.12 19.44 8.00
CA ARG A 66 7.85 20.90 8.01
C ARG A 66 8.79 21.71 8.91
N ARG A 67 9.81 21.07 9.48
CA ARG A 67 10.71 21.69 10.46
C ARG A 67 11.80 22.46 9.73
N ALA A 68 12.04 23.71 10.15
CA ALA A 68 12.98 24.62 9.50
C ALA A 68 14.38 24.02 9.27
N GLY A 69 14.93 23.29 10.26
CA GLY A 69 16.26 22.67 10.16
C GLY A 69 16.36 21.45 9.23
N CYS A 70 15.25 20.93 8.71
CA CYS A 70 15.24 19.78 7.81
C CYS A 70 15.08 20.15 6.34
N GLY A 71 14.94 21.44 6.01
CA GLY A 71 14.69 21.90 4.65
C GLY A 71 13.43 21.27 4.03
N SER A 72 13.47 21.06 2.71
CA SER A 72 12.39 20.49 1.89
C SER A 72 12.46 18.95 1.79
N ILE A 73 12.75 18.25 2.89
CA ILE A 73 12.77 16.79 2.88
C ILE A 73 11.36 16.25 2.61
N GLU A 74 11.25 15.52 1.51
CA GLU A 74 10.03 14.84 1.09
C GLU A 74 10.30 13.40 0.66
N ARG A 75 9.28 12.54 0.84
CA ARG A 75 9.28 11.16 0.36
C ARG A 75 7.94 10.82 -0.27
N SER A 76 7.94 9.92 -1.24
CA SER A 76 6.70 9.37 -1.79
C SER A 76 5.90 8.67 -0.71
N MET A 77 4.57 8.76 -0.76
CA MET A 77 3.69 7.96 0.09
C MET A 77 3.91 6.45 -0.07
N LYS A 78 4.42 6.02 -1.24
CA LYS A 78 4.67 4.63 -1.60
C LYS A 78 6.07 4.13 -1.17
N VAL A 79 6.89 4.96 -0.52
CA VAL A 79 8.26 4.56 -0.17
C VAL A 79 8.28 3.35 0.78
N GLY A 80 9.09 2.36 0.45
CA GLY A 80 9.19 1.09 1.17
C GLY A 80 7.98 0.18 1.00
N SER A 81 7.08 0.44 0.05
CA SER A 81 6.01 -0.49 -0.34
C SER A 81 6.32 -1.17 -1.67
N PHE A 82 5.53 -2.19 -2.00
CA PHE A 82 5.62 -2.89 -3.29
C PHE A 82 5.45 -1.95 -4.50
N GLU A 83 4.71 -0.84 -4.32
CA GLU A 83 4.38 0.11 -5.37
C GLU A 83 5.31 1.32 -5.45
N GLU A 84 6.44 1.33 -4.72
CA GLU A 84 7.30 2.52 -4.59
C GLU A 84 7.69 3.18 -5.92
N ARG A 85 8.02 2.36 -6.93
CA ARG A 85 8.48 2.81 -8.25
C ARG A 85 7.41 2.71 -9.33
N SER A 86 6.22 2.29 -8.95
CA SER A 86 5.11 2.10 -9.86
C SER A 86 4.47 3.44 -10.25
N LYS A 87 4.34 3.64 -11.56
CA LYS A 87 3.60 4.78 -12.15
C LYS A 87 2.09 4.55 -12.15
N LEU A 88 1.61 3.38 -11.76
CA LEU A 88 0.18 3.10 -11.69
C LEU A 88 -0.45 3.90 -10.54
N PRO A 89 -1.68 4.42 -10.72
CA PRO A 89 -2.52 4.85 -9.60
C PRO A 89 -2.65 3.70 -8.59
N LEU A 90 -2.71 4.03 -7.29
CA LEU A 90 -2.70 3.01 -6.25
C LEU A 90 -3.95 2.14 -6.33
N SER A 91 -5.11 2.74 -6.64
CA SER A 91 -6.37 2.02 -6.83
C SER A 91 -6.25 0.93 -7.90
N LYS A 92 -5.66 1.25 -9.05
CA LYS A 92 -5.47 0.31 -10.16
C LYS A 92 -4.52 -0.82 -9.79
N ALA A 93 -3.42 -0.50 -9.12
CA ALA A 93 -2.46 -1.50 -8.65
C ALA A 93 -3.13 -2.50 -7.69
N VAL A 94 -3.90 -2.01 -6.72
CA VAL A 94 -4.65 -2.85 -5.77
C VAL A 94 -5.67 -3.74 -6.48
N ARG A 95 -6.44 -3.19 -7.42
CA ARG A 95 -7.42 -3.99 -8.19
C ARG A 95 -6.73 -5.05 -9.05
N LEU A 96 -5.58 -4.74 -9.65
CA LEU A 96 -4.81 -5.69 -10.44
C LEU A 96 -4.28 -6.84 -9.58
N MET A 97 -3.69 -6.53 -8.43
CA MET A 97 -3.23 -7.53 -7.47
C MET A 97 -4.39 -8.42 -7.00
N TYR A 98 -5.54 -7.84 -6.69
CA TYR A 98 -6.75 -8.59 -6.30
C TYR A 98 -7.25 -9.51 -7.43
N ALA A 99 -7.31 -9.02 -8.66
CA ALA A 99 -7.76 -9.80 -9.81
C ALA A 99 -6.84 -11.00 -10.08
N TRP A 100 -5.52 -10.80 -9.99
CA TRP A 100 -4.53 -11.87 -10.11
C TRP A 100 -4.63 -12.89 -8.98
N ALA A 101 -4.70 -12.44 -7.73
CA ALA A 101 -4.87 -13.34 -6.58
C ALA A 101 -6.17 -14.15 -6.66
N SER A 102 -7.23 -13.55 -7.21
CA SER A 102 -8.53 -14.19 -7.43
C SER A 102 -8.61 -15.03 -8.71
N ARG A 103 -7.50 -15.19 -9.45
CA ARG A 103 -7.42 -15.90 -10.74
C ARG A 103 -8.49 -15.47 -11.74
N LYS A 104 -8.83 -14.18 -11.77
CA LYS A 104 -9.82 -13.65 -12.70
C LYS A 104 -9.31 -13.75 -14.14
N PRO A 105 -10.17 -14.07 -15.12
CA PRO A 105 -9.80 -14.00 -16.53
C PRO A 105 -9.32 -12.60 -16.91
N VAL A 106 -8.36 -12.52 -17.84
CA VAL A 106 -7.76 -11.25 -18.29
C VAL A 106 -8.83 -10.26 -18.78
N THR A 107 -9.86 -10.75 -19.49
CA THR A 107 -10.96 -9.91 -19.99
C THR A 107 -11.78 -9.26 -18.87
N VAL A 108 -11.96 -9.97 -17.76
CA VAL A 108 -12.67 -9.45 -16.58
C VAL A 108 -11.76 -8.48 -15.82
N ALA A 109 -10.51 -8.84 -15.60
CA ALA A 109 -9.53 -7.99 -14.92
C ALA A 109 -9.37 -6.64 -15.64
N ALA A 110 -9.18 -6.65 -16.97
CA ALA A 110 -8.99 -5.44 -17.77
C ALA A 110 -10.17 -4.46 -17.74
N ARG A 111 -11.39 -4.94 -17.45
CA ARG A 111 -12.58 -4.09 -17.33
C ARG A 111 -12.73 -3.50 -15.93
N GLU A 112 -12.22 -4.19 -14.91
CA GLU A 112 -12.42 -3.86 -13.50
C GLU A 112 -11.26 -3.05 -12.89
N THR A 113 -10.07 -3.07 -13.50
CA THR A 113 -8.84 -2.36 -13.06
C THR A 113 -8.62 -1.03 -13.78
#